data_AF-A0A6A5F3Y8-F1
#
_entry.id   AF-A0A6A5F3Y8-F1
#
_cell.length_a   1.000
_cell.length_b   1.000
_cell.length_c   1.000
_cell.angle_alpha   90.00
_cell.angle_beta   90.00
_cell.angle_gamma   90.00
#
_symmetry.space_group_name_H-M   'P 1'
#
loop_
_entity.id
_entity.type
_entity.pdbx_description
1 polymer ?
#
loop_
_entity_poly.entity_id
_entity_poly.type
_entity_poly.pdbx_seq_one_letter_code
_entity_poly.pdbx_strand_id
1 'polypeptide(L)'
;MLPLSTVEDDSFRAIIAKIPKKAGACTPCSKTFAKYLDAEYAKMNTEVKKSFEELDFLSTTADIWTAHNRSYLGVTAHWLDPHSLERKKAALACRRFKGRHTYDSIAIELDNIHSSFSISNKITATVTDNGSNFVKAFKVYQPVQGDDSGEEDDDDDVTFVDLHDALQDMNVEEDVEEDVVTLPPHHRCASHTANLISCSDVDKWLLSRPGIKAVYRSATSKCTALWNKASRSTVAAEIVDEVLERKLLVPCTTRWNSFHDAVARVCEFPITELNTISYNFGLKAITDREYQFLREYCTVMKPLTIALDILQGEDNCFYGTLLPTLETLMSKTLDLKTGLQILGDLPEAVVKAIQTRFAEVLESETAVLAAVTLPRFKLRWLRTQERKDNAKASLLAECRKSAQDEDQLTGTNAPTRSLCTDSAIEDDFFSFEDEEDTSASVESQVADYLKSGAQGMDTLNGFPLIKKISLKYNAATPSSAPAERLFSLGKLVFTPKRNRLTDKRFEMLLLLRYNQWFEG
;
A
#
# COMPACT_ATOMS: atom_id res chain seq x y z
N MET A 1 5.29 14.72 31.43
CA MET A 1 3.85 14.42 31.65
C MET A 1 3.31 13.74 30.42
N LEU A 2 2.43 12.75 30.58
CA LEU A 2 1.66 12.17 29.50
C LEU A 2 0.43 13.07 29.21
N PRO A 3 -0.15 13.05 28.00
CA PRO A 3 -1.37 13.79 27.70
C PRO A 3 -2.51 13.41 28.64
N LEU A 4 -3.41 14.36 28.96
CA LEU A 4 -4.58 14.09 29.81
C LEU A 4 -5.44 12.95 29.26
N SER A 5 -5.56 12.83 27.94
CA SER A 5 -6.25 11.73 27.26
C SER A 5 -5.71 10.33 27.58
N THR A 6 -4.53 10.20 28.19
CA THR A 6 -4.00 8.89 28.57
C THR A 6 -4.88 8.15 29.58
N VAL A 7 -5.64 8.87 30.41
CA VAL A 7 -6.58 8.23 31.36
C VAL A 7 -7.84 7.67 30.68
N GLU A 8 -8.09 8.07 29.44
CA GLU A 8 -9.20 7.60 28.61
C GLU A 8 -8.83 6.35 27.81
N ASP A 9 -7.53 6.03 27.70
CA ASP A 9 -7.03 4.88 26.98
C ASP A 9 -7.42 3.55 27.67
N ASP A 10 -8.03 2.64 26.90
CA ASP A 10 -8.51 1.35 27.42
C ASP A 10 -7.38 0.48 27.95
N SER A 11 -6.20 0.51 27.31
CA SER A 11 -5.04 -0.24 27.78
C SER A 11 -4.54 0.31 29.12
N PHE A 12 -4.50 1.64 29.27
CA PHE A 12 -4.17 2.26 30.55
C PHE A 12 -5.17 1.88 31.64
N ARG A 13 -6.48 1.95 31.35
CA ARG A 13 -7.54 1.53 32.29
C ARG A 13 -7.42 0.05 32.69
N ALA A 14 -7.16 -0.83 31.72
CA ALA A 14 -6.96 -2.25 31.95
C ALA A 14 -5.74 -2.54 32.84
N ILE A 15 -4.63 -1.82 32.63
CA ILE A 15 -3.45 -1.91 33.50
C ILE A 15 -3.79 -1.46 34.92
N ILE A 16 -4.42 -0.30 35.09
CA ILE A 16 -4.82 0.22 36.40
C ILE A 16 -5.74 -0.76 37.13
N ALA A 17 -6.71 -1.37 36.42
CA ALA A 17 -7.61 -2.36 36.97
C ALA A 17 -6.89 -3.64 37.46
N LYS A 18 -5.73 -3.97 36.86
CA LYS A 18 -4.89 -5.12 37.24
C LYS A 18 -3.87 -4.80 38.35
N ILE A 19 -3.77 -3.55 38.82
CA ILE A 19 -2.88 -3.21 39.95
C ILE A 19 -3.43 -3.86 41.23
N PRO A 20 -2.66 -4.71 41.93
CA PRO A 20 -3.12 -5.38 43.13
C PRO A 20 -3.53 -4.38 44.23
N LYS A 21 -4.73 -4.56 44.80
CA LYS A 21 -5.25 -3.73 45.90
C LYS A 21 -4.73 -4.13 47.30
N LYS A 22 -3.93 -5.21 47.40
CA LYS A 22 -3.41 -5.71 48.68
C LYS A 22 -2.12 -4.98 49.08
N ALA A 23 -2.06 -4.54 50.33
CA ALA A 23 -0.84 -3.97 50.92
C ALA A 23 0.30 -5.00 50.86
N GLY A 24 1.44 -4.64 50.26
CA GLY A 24 2.63 -5.49 50.12
C GLY A 24 2.75 -6.25 48.78
N ALA A 25 1.79 -6.11 47.86
CA ALA A 25 1.92 -6.66 46.51
C ALA A 25 2.84 -5.78 45.65
N CYS A 26 3.97 -6.35 45.19
CA CYS A 26 4.90 -5.65 44.31
C CYS A 26 4.49 -5.78 42.85
N THR A 27 4.69 -4.72 42.07
CA THR A 27 4.59 -4.77 40.61
C THR A 27 5.69 -5.69 40.04
N PRO A 28 5.46 -6.35 38.89
CA PRO A 28 6.46 -7.22 38.29
C PRO A 28 7.75 -6.45 38.02
N CYS A 29 8.89 -7.04 38.39
CA CYS A 29 10.19 -6.47 38.06
C CYS A 29 10.47 -6.60 36.56
N SER A 30 11.45 -5.84 36.06
CA SER A 30 11.80 -5.82 34.63
C SER A 30 12.10 -7.20 34.04
N LYS A 31 12.73 -8.11 34.80
CA LYS A 31 13.01 -9.49 34.37
C LYS A 31 11.74 -10.34 34.24
N THR A 32 10.80 -10.20 35.17
CA THR A 32 9.52 -10.92 35.12
C THR A 32 8.68 -10.44 33.94
N PHE A 33 8.58 -9.12 33.76
CA PHE A 33 7.89 -8.54 32.62
C PHE A 33 8.57 -8.91 31.29
N ALA A 34 9.90 -9.07 31.30
CA ALA A 34 10.62 -9.46 30.11
C ALA A 34 10.19 -10.85 29.60
N LYS A 35 10.13 -11.84 30.50
CA LYS A 35 9.66 -13.20 30.21
C LYS A 35 8.20 -13.24 29.77
N TYR A 36 7.34 -12.42 30.40
CA TYR A 36 5.94 -12.30 30.01
C TYR A 36 5.81 -11.87 28.55
N LEU A 37 6.52 -10.81 28.15
CA LEU A 37 6.54 -10.35 26.77
C LEU A 37 7.11 -11.39 25.79
N ASP A 38 8.06 -12.22 26.21
CA ASP A 38 8.57 -13.32 25.37
C ASP A 38 7.48 -14.38 25.12
N ALA A 39 6.71 -14.72 26.16
CA ALA A 39 5.59 -15.65 26.06
C ALA A 39 4.45 -15.09 25.20
N GLU A 40 4.06 -13.83 25.40
CA GLU A 40 3.04 -13.16 24.57
C GLU A 40 3.47 -13.07 23.10
N TYR A 41 4.76 -12.79 22.85
CA TYR A 41 5.29 -12.79 21.48
C TYR A 41 5.21 -14.17 20.84
N ALA A 42 5.60 -15.22 21.57
CA ALA A 42 5.50 -16.60 21.07
C ALA A 42 4.05 -16.97 20.75
N LYS A 43 3.11 -16.62 21.64
CA LYS A 43 1.67 -16.84 21.45
C LYS A 43 1.15 -16.12 20.19
N MET A 44 1.39 -14.81 20.07
CA MET A 44 0.99 -14.02 18.91
C MET A 44 1.58 -14.58 17.61
N ASN A 45 2.85 -15.01 17.61
CA ASN A 45 3.47 -15.61 16.43
C ASN A 45 2.82 -16.95 16.04
N THR A 46 2.42 -17.78 17.00
CA THR A 46 1.67 -19.02 16.75
C THR A 46 0.29 -18.73 16.18
N GLU A 47 -0.42 -17.73 16.69
CA GLU A 47 -1.75 -17.34 16.20
C GLU A 47 -1.71 -16.78 14.78
N VAL A 48 -0.70 -15.94 14.47
CA VAL A 48 -0.45 -15.43 13.11
C VAL A 48 -0.21 -16.60 12.15
N LYS A 49 0.68 -17.54 12.50
CA LYS A 49 0.93 -18.73 11.67
C LYS A 49 -0.33 -19.56 11.43
N LYS A 50 -1.10 -19.82 12.49
CA LYS A 50 -2.36 -20.54 12.40
C LYS A 50 -3.35 -19.86 11.46
N SER A 51 -3.45 -18.52 11.50
CA SER A 51 -4.32 -17.77 10.60
C SER A 51 -3.95 -17.91 9.12
N PHE A 52 -2.70 -18.27 8.81
CA PHE A 52 -2.24 -18.50 7.45
C PHE A 52 -2.43 -19.94 6.97
N GLU A 53 -2.63 -20.91 7.85
CA GLU A 53 -2.78 -22.33 7.47
C GLU A 53 -4.00 -22.53 6.57
N GLU A 54 -5.11 -21.89 6.89
CA GLU A 54 -6.39 -21.99 6.18
C GLU A 54 -6.47 -21.13 4.90
N LEU A 55 -5.46 -20.29 4.62
CA LEU A 55 -5.46 -19.40 3.46
C LEU A 55 -4.82 -20.05 2.24
N ASP A 56 -5.46 -19.89 1.09
CA ASP A 56 -4.85 -20.21 -0.21
C ASP A 56 -3.98 -19.06 -0.72
N PHE A 57 -4.40 -17.82 -0.45
CA PHE A 57 -3.82 -16.62 -1.03
C PHE A 57 -3.60 -15.55 0.03
N LEU A 58 -2.41 -14.97 0.03
CA LEU A 58 -2.08 -13.74 0.75
C LEU A 58 -1.09 -12.93 -0.07
N SER A 59 -0.84 -11.70 0.36
CA SER A 59 0.18 -10.84 -0.20
C SER A 59 1.08 -10.32 0.90
N THR A 60 2.25 -9.83 0.54
CA THR A 60 3.12 -9.13 1.49
C THR A 60 3.41 -7.72 1.00
N THR A 61 3.75 -6.83 1.93
CA THR A 61 4.39 -5.56 1.60
C THR A 61 5.70 -5.46 2.34
N ALA A 62 6.73 -4.92 1.69
CA ALA A 62 8.05 -4.76 2.27
C ALA A 62 8.61 -3.37 2.01
N ASP A 63 9.32 -2.84 2.99
CA ASP A 63 10.02 -1.56 2.92
C ASP A 63 11.23 -1.57 3.86
N ILE A 64 12.23 -0.72 3.60
CA ILE A 64 13.41 -0.56 4.45
C ILE A 64 13.44 0.85 5.02
N TRP A 65 13.23 0.94 6.33
CA TRP A 65 13.33 2.20 7.04
C TRP A 65 14.69 2.39 7.69
N THR A 66 15.31 3.54 7.42
CA THR A 66 16.56 3.96 8.08
C THR A 66 16.31 5.10 9.07
N ALA A 67 16.74 4.91 10.32
CA ALA A 67 16.76 5.94 11.35
C ALA A 67 17.89 5.74 12.36
N HIS A 68 18.47 6.84 12.82
CA HIS A 68 19.58 6.85 13.78
C HIS A 68 20.74 5.91 13.37
N ASN A 69 21.13 5.94 12.08
CA ASN A 69 22.16 5.09 11.48
C ASN A 69 21.86 3.58 11.60
N ARG A 70 20.58 3.22 11.70
CA ARG A 70 20.09 1.84 11.68
C ARG A 70 18.95 1.70 10.68
N SER A 71 19.03 0.66 9.89
CA SER A 71 18.05 0.25 8.90
C SER A 71 17.33 -1.02 9.34
N TYR A 72 16.04 -1.07 9.05
CA TYR A 72 15.16 -2.19 9.40
C TYR A 72 14.31 -2.56 8.20
N LEU A 73 14.26 -3.85 7.87
CA LEU A 73 13.34 -4.39 6.88
C LEU A 73 12.02 -4.74 7.57
N GLY A 74 10.98 -4.01 7.19
CA GLY A 74 9.62 -4.21 7.66
C GLY A 74 8.86 -5.05 6.65
N VAL A 75 8.21 -6.12 7.10
CA VAL A 75 7.35 -6.96 6.25
C VAL A 75 6.00 -7.13 6.92
N THR A 76 4.94 -6.91 6.15
CA THR A 76 3.56 -7.13 6.58
C THR A 76 2.83 -8.04 5.59
N ALA A 77 1.95 -8.90 6.08
CA ALA A 77 1.07 -9.75 5.28
C ALA A 77 -0.34 -9.17 5.24
N HIS A 78 -1.04 -9.37 4.12
CA HIS A 78 -2.41 -8.91 3.86
C HIS A 78 -3.18 -9.98 3.10
N TRP A 79 -4.41 -10.25 3.52
CA TRP A 79 -5.29 -11.21 2.87
C TRP A 79 -6.75 -10.78 3.00
N LEU A 80 -7.61 -11.45 2.26
CA LEU A 80 -9.06 -11.37 2.42
C LEU A 80 -9.51 -12.60 3.18
N ASP A 81 -10.21 -12.38 4.29
CA ASP A 81 -10.80 -13.48 5.05
C ASP A 81 -11.86 -14.18 4.18
N PRO A 82 -11.73 -15.49 3.92
CA PRO A 82 -12.63 -16.18 2.99
C PRO A 82 -14.10 -16.18 3.42
N HIS A 83 -14.40 -15.98 4.71
CA HIS A 83 -15.77 -16.01 5.22
C HIS A 83 -16.42 -14.63 5.23
N SER A 84 -15.76 -13.65 5.86
CA SER A 84 -16.24 -12.27 6.01
C SER A 84 -15.95 -11.39 4.80
N LEU A 85 -14.97 -11.79 3.96
CA LEU A 85 -14.45 -11.01 2.82
C LEU A 85 -13.86 -9.65 3.22
N GLU A 86 -13.56 -9.48 4.50
CA GLU A 86 -12.84 -8.32 5.01
C GLU A 86 -11.34 -8.47 4.81
N ARG A 87 -10.66 -7.35 4.59
CA ARG A 87 -9.20 -7.32 4.59
C ARG A 87 -8.68 -7.50 6.00
N LYS A 88 -7.76 -8.45 6.16
CA LYS A 88 -6.98 -8.67 7.38
C LYS A 88 -5.50 -8.40 7.09
N LYS A 89 -4.75 -8.08 8.15
CA LYS A 89 -3.34 -7.71 8.07
C LYS A 89 -2.58 -8.15 9.30
N ALA A 90 -1.30 -8.47 9.12
CA ALA A 90 -0.38 -8.82 10.21
C ALA A 90 1.04 -8.32 9.88
N ALA A 91 1.77 -7.82 10.86
CA ALA A 91 3.20 -7.58 10.72
C ALA A 91 3.96 -8.89 10.96
N LEU A 92 4.83 -9.25 10.02
CA LEU A 92 5.65 -10.47 10.08
C LEU A 92 7.03 -10.19 10.67
N ALA A 93 7.62 -9.05 10.30
CA ALA A 93 9.01 -8.74 10.61
C ALA A 93 9.26 -7.22 10.69
N CYS A 94 10.20 -6.83 11.53
CA CYS A 94 10.87 -5.53 11.50
C CYS A 94 12.34 -5.75 11.86
N ARG A 95 13.03 -6.50 11.00
CA ARG A 95 14.35 -7.07 11.28
C ARG A 95 15.44 -6.05 11.02
N ARG A 96 16.46 -6.04 11.87
CA ARG A 96 17.62 -5.17 11.69
C ARG A 96 18.37 -5.58 10.43
N PHE A 97 18.38 -4.69 9.44
CA PHE A 97 19.11 -4.88 8.20
C PHE A 97 20.52 -4.30 8.33
N LYS A 98 21.55 -5.15 8.36
CA LYS A 98 22.95 -4.74 8.58
C LYS A 98 23.70 -4.67 7.25
N GLY A 99 24.72 -3.82 7.18
CA GLY A 99 25.55 -3.70 5.99
C GLY A 99 24.86 -2.94 4.85
N ARG A 100 25.33 -3.16 3.62
CA ARG A 100 24.78 -2.54 2.41
C ARG A 100 23.42 -3.17 2.08
N HIS A 101 22.49 -2.37 1.57
CA HIS A 101 21.14 -2.84 1.19
C HIS A 101 21.14 -3.41 -0.23
N THR A 102 22.02 -4.36 -0.52
CA THR A 102 22.12 -4.95 -1.86
C THR A 102 20.90 -5.82 -2.17
N TYR A 103 20.61 -6.00 -3.45
CA TYR A 103 19.40 -6.70 -3.91
C TYR A 103 19.39 -8.19 -3.51
N ASP A 104 20.54 -8.85 -3.50
CA ASP A 104 20.78 -10.21 -3.03
C ASP A 104 20.48 -10.36 -1.53
N SER A 105 21.00 -9.44 -0.70
CA SER A 105 20.75 -9.44 0.74
C SER A 105 19.26 -9.19 1.06
N ILE A 106 18.59 -8.35 0.26
CA ILE A 106 17.14 -8.13 0.39
C ILE A 106 16.38 -9.42 0.04
N ALA A 107 16.74 -10.09 -1.05
CA ALA A 107 16.07 -11.32 -1.50
C ALA A 107 16.20 -12.44 -0.46
N ILE A 108 17.42 -12.67 0.05
CA ILE A 108 17.70 -13.66 1.09
C ILE A 108 16.87 -13.38 2.36
N GLU A 109 16.82 -12.13 2.82
CA GLU A 109 16.08 -11.80 4.04
C GLU A 109 14.56 -11.94 3.85
N LEU A 110 14.03 -11.56 2.68
CA LEU A 110 12.61 -11.75 2.36
C LEU A 110 12.24 -13.23 2.30
N ASP A 111 13.04 -14.05 1.62
CA ASP A 111 12.81 -15.50 1.55
C ASP A 111 12.84 -16.13 2.95
N ASN A 112 13.84 -15.79 3.76
CA ASN A 112 13.93 -16.23 5.16
C ASN A 112 12.69 -15.85 5.99
N ILE A 113 12.14 -14.65 5.78
CA ILE A 113 10.90 -14.22 6.45
C ILE A 113 9.73 -15.07 5.95
N HIS A 114 9.51 -15.19 4.64
CA HIS A 114 8.41 -15.96 4.07
C HIS A 114 8.45 -17.44 4.49
N SER A 115 9.63 -18.06 4.43
CA SER A 115 9.88 -19.46 4.83
C SER A 115 9.62 -19.66 6.33
N SER A 116 9.98 -18.69 7.19
CA SER A 116 9.74 -18.79 8.64
C SER A 116 8.26 -18.81 9.04
N PHE A 117 7.37 -18.33 8.16
CA PHE A 117 5.91 -18.37 8.33
C PHE A 117 5.24 -19.44 7.46
N SER A 118 6.00 -20.20 6.64
CA SER A 118 5.48 -21.21 5.73
C SER A 118 4.43 -20.67 4.74
N ILE A 119 4.69 -19.46 4.23
CA ILE A 119 3.77 -18.74 3.32
C ILE A 119 4.29 -18.61 1.89
N SER A 120 5.52 -19.06 1.59
CA SER A 120 6.20 -18.77 0.31
C SER A 120 5.36 -19.15 -0.92
N ASN A 121 4.61 -20.25 -0.88
CA ASN A 121 3.74 -20.73 -1.96
C ASN A 121 2.33 -20.10 -1.96
N LYS A 122 1.97 -19.31 -0.94
CA LYS A 122 0.67 -18.64 -0.78
C LYS A 122 0.71 -17.17 -1.18
N ILE A 123 1.91 -16.60 -1.35
CA ILE A 123 2.09 -15.18 -1.68
C ILE A 123 1.75 -14.96 -3.16
N THR A 124 0.68 -14.22 -3.42
CA THR A 124 0.27 -13.85 -4.78
C THR A 124 1.08 -12.70 -5.34
N ALA A 125 1.50 -11.76 -4.48
CA ALA A 125 2.45 -10.71 -4.81
C ALA A 125 3.12 -10.13 -3.56
N THR A 126 4.34 -9.62 -3.70
CA THR A 126 4.97 -8.70 -2.74
C THR A 126 4.96 -7.29 -3.29
N VAL A 127 4.49 -6.33 -2.49
CA VAL A 127 4.42 -4.91 -2.85
C VAL A 127 5.53 -4.12 -2.14
N THR A 128 6.40 -3.49 -2.89
CA THR A 128 7.49 -2.66 -2.33
C THR A 128 7.44 -1.24 -2.85
N ASP A 129 8.24 -0.37 -2.26
CA ASP A 129 8.53 0.91 -2.91
C ASP A 129 9.24 0.71 -4.27
N ASN A 130 9.54 1.81 -4.95
CA ASN A 130 10.21 1.77 -6.26
C ASN A 130 11.74 1.86 -6.08
N GLY A 131 12.28 1.48 -4.93
CA GLY A 131 13.72 1.48 -4.69
C GLY A 131 14.42 0.52 -5.65
N SER A 132 15.50 0.99 -6.29
CA SER A 132 16.23 0.23 -7.31
C SER A 132 16.67 -1.16 -6.85
N ASN A 133 17.10 -1.29 -5.58
CA ASN A 133 17.51 -2.58 -5.02
C ASN A 133 16.34 -3.55 -4.82
N PHE A 134 15.15 -3.07 -4.46
CA PHE A 134 13.95 -3.92 -4.43
C PHE A 134 13.58 -4.38 -5.84
N VAL A 135 13.49 -3.46 -6.79
CA VAL A 135 13.17 -3.79 -8.19
C VAL A 135 14.16 -4.81 -8.75
N LYS A 136 15.47 -4.62 -8.51
CA LYS A 136 16.50 -5.56 -8.94
C LYS A 136 16.40 -6.92 -8.25
N ALA A 137 16.06 -6.96 -6.95
CA ALA A 137 15.90 -8.21 -6.21
C ALA A 137 14.81 -9.08 -6.84
N PHE A 138 13.63 -8.49 -7.08
CA PHE A 138 12.55 -9.23 -7.71
C PHE A 138 12.82 -9.55 -9.18
N LYS A 139 13.47 -8.67 -9.95
CA LYS A 139 13.87 -8.98 -11.34
C LYS A 139 14.83 -10.18 -11.43
N VAL A 140 15.73 -10.35 -10.45
CA VAL A 140 16.74 -11.42 -10.46
C VAL A 140 16.21 -12.72 -9.86
N TYR A 141 15.47 -12.66 -8.76
CA TYR A 141 15.07 -13.83 -7.98
C TYR A 141 13.61 -14.28 -8.20
N GLN A 142 12.83 -13.56 -9.02
CA GLN A 142 11.54 -14.07 -9.47
C GLN A 142 11.76 -15.12 -10.56
N PRO A 143 11.13 -16.31 -10.45
CA PRO A 143 11.27 -17.34 -11.47
C PRO A 143 10.70 -16.83 -12.80
N VAL A 144 11.50 -16.95 -13.87
CA VAL A 144 11.12 -16.50 -15.22
C VAL A 144 9.89 -17.28 -15.67
N GLN A 145 8.72 -16.66 -15.61
CA GLN A 145 7.62 -17.05 -16.49
C GLN A 145 8.01 -16.52 -17.86
N GLY A 146 8.21 -17.41 -18.82
CA GLY A 146 8.75 -17.06 -20.14
C GLY A 146 7.90 -16.04 -20.87
N ASP A 147 8.29 -14.77 -20.76
CA ASP A 147 8.19 -13.68 -21.74
C ASP A 147 8.42 -12.37 -20.95
N ASP A 148 9.62 -11.79 -21.05
CA ASP A 148 9.78 -10.42 -21.57
C ASP A 148 11.27 -10.04 -21.70
N SER A 149 11.58 -9.41 -22.82
CA SER A 149 12.80 -8.69 -23.15
C SER A 149 13.07 -7.57 -22.16
N GLY A 150 14.13 -7.69 -21.37
CA GLY A 150 14.56 -6.62 -20.47
C GLY A 150 15.08 -5.40 -21.24
N GLU A 151 14.40 -4.26 -21.11
CA GLU A 151 15.03 -2.96 -21.29
C GLU A 151 15.98 -2.71 -20.09
N GLU A 152 17.20 -2.28 -20.41
CA GLU A 152 18.19 -1.76 -19.48
C GLU A 152 17.80 -0.31 -19.16
N ASP A 153 17.19 -0.07 -18.01
CA ASP A 153 17.14 1.27 -17.42
C ASP A 153 18.54 1.57 -16.83
N ASP A 154 19.39 2.20 -17.65
CA ASP A 154 20.62 2.87 -17.21
C ASP A 154 20.24 4.09 -16.35
N ASP A 155 19.97 3.85 -15.06
CA ASP A 155 20.07 4.88 -14.03
C ASP A 155 21.37 4.64 -13.26
N ASP A 156 22.47 5.11 -13.84
CA ASP A 156 23.80 5.19 -13.23
C ASP A 156 23.74 6.15 -12.02
N ASP A 157 23.29 5.66 -10.86
CA ASP A 157 23.57 6.32 -9.60
C ASP A 157 24.98 5.92 -9.15
N VAL A 158 25.90 6.89 -9.21
CA VAL A 158 27.32 6.71 -8.89
C VAL A 158 27.44 6.36 -7.40
N THR A 159 27.54 5.07 -7.10
CA THR A 159 27.91 4.62 -5.76
C THR A 159 29.41 4.87 -5.56
N PHE A 160 29.75 5.81 -4.68
CA PHE A 160 31.13 6.04 -4.27
C PHE A 160 31.64 4.83 -3.48
N VAL A 161 32.49 4.02 -4.10
CA VAL A 161 33.22 2.93 -3.43
C VAL A 161 34.58 3.46 -2.96
N ASP A 162 34.88 3.31 -1.68
CA ASP A 162 36.21 3.62 -1.14
C ASP A 162 37.21 2.53 -1.62
N LEU A 163 38.37 2.94 -2.12
CA LEU A 163 39.36 2.08 -2.77
C LEU A 163 39.95 1.01 -1.81
N HIS A 164 39.78 1.22 -0.50
CA HIS A 164 40.20 0.27 0.52
C HIS A 164 39.30 -0.99 0.59
N ASP A 165 38.02 -0.86 0.22
CA ASP A 165 37.03 -1.93 0.35
C ASP A 165 37.10 -2.96 -0.81
N ALA A 166 37.60 -2.57 -1.99
CA ALA A 166 37.78 -3.48 -3.12
C ALA A 166 38.81 -4.60 -2.86
N LEU A 167 39.59 -4.49 -1.79
CA LEU A 167 40.61 -5.47 -1.41
C LEU A 167 40.14 -6.45 -0.31
N GLN A 168 38.97 -6.24 0.31
CA GLN A 168 38.45 -7.14 1.34
C GLN A 168 37.49 -8.22 0.81
N ASP A 169 36.95 -8.06 -0.41
CA ASP A 169 36.03 -9.02 -1.04
C ASP A 169 36.71 -10.29 -1.58
N MET A 170 38.02 -10.48 -1.34
CA MET A 170 38.79 -11.63 -1.85
C MET A 170 38.88 -12.83 -0.87
N ASN A 171 38.12 -12.89 0.23
CA ASN A 171 38.44 -13.91 1.24
C ASN A 171 37.30 -14.45 2.11
N VAL A 172 36.21 -14.97 1.51
CA VAL A 172 35.39 -16.04 2.14
C VAL A 172 34.79 -16.94 1.05
N GLU A 173 35.43 -18.07 0.74
CA GLU A 173 34.76 -19.24 0.17
C GLU A 173 34.41 -20.16 1.35
N GLU A 174 33.15 -20.17 1.76
CA GLU A 174 32.58 -21.26 2.55
C GLU A 174 31.43 -21.86 1.75
N ASP A 175 31.58 -23.13 1.38
CA ASP A 175 30.59 -23.96 0.70
C ASP A 175 29.31 -24.06 1.55
N VAL A 176 28.27 -23.32 1.17
CA VAL A 176 26.89 -23.49 1.65
C VAL A 176 26.09 -24.10 0.50
N GLU A 177 25.38 -25.19 0.75
CA GLU A 177 24.35 -25.68 -0.18
C GLU A 177 23.38 -24.52 -0.46
N GLU A 178 23.44 -23.93 -1.66
CA GLU A 178 22.62 -22.78 -2.04
C GLU A 178 21.15 -23.23 -2.13
N ASP A 179 20.41 -23.05 -1.03
CA ASP A 179 18.95 -22.96 -1.10
C ASP A 179 18.61 -21.88 -2.14
N VAL A 180 18.01 -22.29 -3.26
CA VAL A 180 17.73 -21.40 -4.39
C VAL A 180 16.67 -20.39 -3.96
N VAL A 181 17.13 -19.18 -3.59
CA VAL A 181 16.27 -18.06 -3.22
C VAL A 181 15.30 -17.76 -4.35
N THR A 182 14.00 -17.85 -4.06
CA THR A 182 12.94 -17.63 -5.06
C THR A 182 11.92 -16.64 -4.48
N LEU A 183 11.79 -15.48 -5.11
CA LEU A 183 10.83 -14.46 -4.70
C LEU A 183 9.49 -14.60 -5.43
N PRO A 184 8.37 -14.29 -4.76
CA PRO A 184 7.05 -14.26 -5.39
C PRO A 184 6.93 -13.09 -6.39
N PRO A 185 5.84 -13.02 -7.18
CA PRO A 185 5.59 -11.91 -8.09
C PRO A 185 5.69 -10.55 -7.41
N HIS A 186 6.24 -9.56 -8.13
CA HIS A 186 6.45 -8.22 -7.60
C HIS A 186 5.44 -7.21 -8.10
N HIS A 187 4.90 -6.38 -7.21
CA HIS A 187 4.17 -5.18 -7.58
C HIS A 187 4.89 -3.93 -7.05
N ARG A 188 5.09 -2.96 -7.93
CA ARG A 188 5.56 -1.63 -7.55
C ARG A 188 4.46 -0.87 -6.81
N CYS A 189 4.81 -0.09 -5.79
CA CYS A 189 3.86 0.72 -5.05
C CYS A 189 3.23 1.80 -5.95
N ALA A 190 1.99 1.61 -6.41
CA ALA A 190 1.26 2.56 -7.26
C ALA A 190 1.14 3.94 -6.61
N SER A 191 0.98 3.93 -5.31
CA SER A 191 0.95 5.08 -4.42
C SER A 191 2.23 5.94 -4.50
N HIS A 192 3.43 5.32 -4.44
CA HIS A 192 4.71 5.97 -4.64
C HIS A 192 4.89 6.41 -6.11
N THR A 193 4.52 5.57 -7.07
CA THR A 193 4.54 5.91 -8.50
C THR A 193 3.70 7.14 -8.82
N ALA A 194 2.50 7.26 -8.23
CA ALA A 194 1.64 8.43 -8.40
C ALA A 194 2.23 9.68 -7.71
N ASN A 195 2.95 9.53 -6.60
CA ASN A 195 3.69 10.65 -6.00
C ASN A 195 4.84 11.15 -6.90
N LEU A 196 5.52 10.26 -7.61
CA LEU A 196 6.56 10.64 -8.59
C LEU A 196 5.98 11.48 -9.74
N ILE A 197 4.72 11.25 -10.15
CA ILE A 197 4.05 12.09 -11.15
C ILE A 197 4.00 13.55 -10.67
N SER A 198 3.61 13.76 -9.41
CA SER A 198 3.55 15.10 -8.82
C SER A 198 4.94 15.72 -8.61
N CYS A 199 5.88 14.97 -8.04
CA CYS A 199 7.16 15.52 -7.57
C CYS A 199 8.27 15.51 -8.62
N SER A 200 8.14 14.72 -9.70
CA SER A 200 9.12 14.62 -10.77
C SER A 200 8.56 15.11 -12.10
N ASP A 201 7.48 14.50 -12.63
CA ASP A 201 7.04 14.79 -14.00
C ASP A 201 6.40 16.17 -14.13
N VAL A 202 5.49 16.51 -13.20
CA VAL A 202 4.86 17.83 -13.15
C VAL A 202 5.91 18.92 -12.90
N ASP A 203 6.84 18.69 -11.97
CA ASP A 203 7.92 19.63 -11.68
C ASP A 203 8.86 19.83 -12.89
N LYS A 204 9.27 18.75 -13.54
CA LYS A 204 10.06 18.80 -14.79
C LYS A 204 9.32 19.57 -15.88
N TRP A 205 8.02 19.32 -16.04
CA TRP A 205 7.18 20.02 -17.00
C TRP A 205 7.10 21.52 -16.70
N LEU A 206 6.84 21.91 -15.44
CA LEU A 206 6.75 23.30 -14.99
C LEU A 206 8.09 24.05 -15.22
N LEU A 207 9.21 23.37 -14.98
CA LEU A 207 10.55 23.93 -15.14
C LEU A 207 11.05 23.99 -16.59
N SER A 208 10.45 23.23 -17.49
CA SER A 208 10.81 23.20 -18.92
C SER A 208 10.31 24.41 -19.72
N ARG A 209 9.26 25.09 -19.23
CA ARG A 209 8.56 26.17 -19.95
C ARG A 209 8.93 27.55 -19.39
N PRO A 210 9.66 28.42 -20.11
CA PRO A 210 10.23 29.66 -19.54
C PRO A 210 9.22 30.58 -18.84
N GLY A 211 8.06 30.81 -19.46
CA GLY A 211 7.02 31.69 -18.89
C GLY A 211 6.33 31.11 -17.65
N ILE A 212 6.14 29.79 -17.60
CA ILE A 212 5.53 29.09 -16.46
C ILE A 212 6.57 28.92 -15.34
N LYS A 213 7.80 28.54 -15.68
CA LYS A 213 8.95 28.38 -14.77
C LYS A 213 9.17 29.61 -13.89
N ALA A 214 9.12 30.80 -14.48
CA ALA A 214 9.32 32.05 -13.75
C ALA A 214 8.22 32.26 -12.69
N VAL A 215 6.94 32.07 -13.08
CA VAL A 215 5.80 32.20 -12.17
C VAL A 215 5.83 31.11 -11.10
N TYR A 216 6.10 29.86 -11.49
CA TYR A 216 6.21 28.72 -10.58
C TYR A 216 7.25 28.97 -9.49
N ARG A 217 8.50 29.27 -9.87
CA ARG A 217 9.59 29.52 -8.92
C ARG A 217 9.32 30.70 -8.01
N SER A 218 8.72 31.77 -8.54
CA SER A 218 8.40 32.95 -7.74
C SER A 218 7.28 32.65 -6.74
N ALA A 219 6.19 32.01 -7.19
CA ALA A 219 5.06 31.64 -6.34
C ALA A 219 5.47 30.66 -5.23
N THR A 220 6.20 29.59 -5.55
CA THR A 220 6.63 28.59 -4.57
C THR A 220 7.64 29.14 -3.58
N SER A 221 8.56 30.01 -4.02
CA SER A 221 9.50 30.70 -3.12
C SER A 221 8.78 31.59 -2.11
N LYS A 222 7.77 32.37 -2.56
CA LYS A 222 6.95 33.22 -1.67
C LYS A 222 6.15 32.39 -0.67
N CYS A 223 5.49 31.32 -1.13
CA CYS A 223 4.76 30.41 -0.23
C CYS A 223 5.72 29.75 0.79
N THR A 224 6.89 29.31 0.34
CA THR A 224 7.91 28.71 1.21
C THR A 224 8.42 29.69 2.25
N ALA A 225 8.65 30.96 1.87
CA ALA A 225 9.04 32.00 2.82
C ALA A 225 7.93 32.27 3.86
N LEU A 226 6.67 32.30 3.42
CA LEU A 226 5.50 32.45 4.30
C LEU A 226 5.41 31.31 5.32
N TRP A 227 5.45 30.05 4.85
CA TRP A 227 5.38 28.86 5.71
C TRP A 227 6.55 28.78 6.69
N ASN A 228 7.78 29.04 6.23
CA ASN A 228 8.97 29.00 7.07
C ASN A 228 8.91 30.06 8.18
N LYS A 229 8.42 31.26 7.87
CA LYS A 229 8.33 32.33 8.87
C LYS A 229 7.21 32.06 9.88
N ALA A 230 6.04 31.65 9.41
CA ALA A 230 4.90 31.29 10.26
C ALA A 230 5.21 30.10 11.19
N SER A 231 5.99 29.12 10.74
CA SER A 231 6.28 27.91 11.53
C SER A 231 7.42 28.06 12.54
N ARG A 232 8.29 29.06 12.39
CA ARG A 232 9.51 29.21 13.20
C ARG A 232 9.46 30.37 14.20
N SER A 233 8.42 31.19 14.18
CA SER A 233 8.26 32.34 15.08
C SER A 233 6.87 32.32 15.71
N THR A 234 6.82 32.38 17.05
CA THR A 234 5.55 32.47 17.79
C THR A 234 4.79 33.74 17.46
N VAL A 235 5.50 34.88 17.36
CA VAL A 235 4.91 36.17 16.97
C VAL A 235 4.36 36.10 15.55
N ALA A 236 5.07 35.45 14.62
CA ALA A 236 4.57 35.28 13.26
C ALA A 236 3.34 34.37 13.20
N ALA A 237 3.31 33.31 14.02
CA ALA A 237 2.17 32.42 14.13
C ALA A 237 0.94 33.12 14.72
N GLU A 238 1.12 33.99 15.73
CA GLU A 238 0.07 34.84 16.31
C GLU A 238 -0.51 35.80 15.26
N ILE A 239 0.34 36.49 14.48
CA ILE A 239 -0.13 37.36 13.38
C ILE A 239 -0.96 36.58 12.35
N VAL A 240 -0.55 35.34 12.03
CA VAL A 240 -1.32 34.49 11.11
C VAL A 240 -2.67 34.12 11.72
N ASP A 241 -2.71 33.81 13.01
CA ASP A 241 -3.96 33.49 13.72
C ASP A 241 -4.89 34.71 13.82
N GLU A 242 -4.34 35.90 14.07
CA GLU A 242 -5.09 37.17 14.11
C GLU A 242 -5.68 37.56 12.76
N VAL A 243 -4.96 37.32 11.66
CA VAL A 243 -5.40 37.74 10.31
C VAL A 243 -6.26 36.68 9.62
N LEU A 244 -5.93 35.40 9.75
CA LEU A 244 -6.59 34.30 9.01
C LEU A 244 -7.55 33.47 9.86
N GLU A 245 -7.53 33.60 11.19
CA GLU A 245 -8.27 32.77 12.16
C GLU A 245 -8.02 31.25 12.00
N ARG A 246 -7.01 30.88 11.21
CA ARG A 246 -6.72 29.51 10.81
C ARG A 246 -5.26 29.35 10.42
N LYS A 247 -4.68 28.23 10.85
CA LYS A 247 -3.24 27.96 10.62
C LYS A 247 -2.94 27.65 9.16
N LEU A 248 -1.81 28.16 8.69
CA LEU A 248 -1.18 27.71 7.46
C LEU A 248 -0.68 26.27 7.63
N LEU A 249 -0.80 25.47 6.57
CA LEU A 249 -0.19 24.15 6.50
C LEU A 249 1.23 24.30 5.95
N VAL A 250 2.18 23.59 6.56
CA VAL A 250 3.57 23.53 6.09
C VAL A 250 3.75 22.22 5.32
N PRO A 251 4.29 22.25 4.09
CA PRO A 251 4.57 21.03 3.33
C PRO A 251 5.48 20.08 4.11
N CYS A 252 5.23 18.78 3.98
CA CYS A 252 5.97 17.72 4.65
C CYS A 252 6.42 16.68 3.62
N THR A 253 7.73 16.53 3.45
CA THR A 253 8.30 15.63 2.43
C THR A 253 7.85 14.17 2.57
N THR A 254 7.49 13.73 3.77
CA THR A 254 7.05 12.35 4.04
C THR A 254 5.55 12.13 3.85
N ARG A 255 4.78 13.14 3.42
CA ARG A 255 3.34 13.03 3.12
C ARG A 255 3.09 13.50 1.70
N TRP A 256 2.75 12.57 0.81
CA TRP A 256 2.67 12.82 -0.63
C TRP A 256 1.72 13.96 -1.03
N ASN A 257 0.58 14.11 -0.36
CA ASN A 257 -0.38 15.19 -0.66
C ASN A 257 -0.04 16.55 0.00
N SER A 258 0.96 16.62 0.88
CA SER A 258 1.15 17.78 1.76
C SER A 258 1.49 19.10 1.05
N PHE A 259 2.19 19.04 -0.09
CA PHE A 259 2.50 20.24 -0.86
C PHE A 259 1.24 20.83 -1.49
N HIS A 260 0.40 19.98 -2.09
CA HIS A 260 -0.90 20.40 -2.61
C HIS A 260 -1.78 20.94 -1.50
N ASP A 261 -1.90 20.24 -0.37
CA ASP A 261 -2.71 20.69 0.77
C ASP A 261 -2.26 22.06 1.29
N ALA A 262 -0.96 22.30 1.35
CA ALA A 262 -0.40 23.57 1.78
C ALA A 262 -0.69 24.71 0.80
N VAL A 263 -0.56 24.46 -0.50
CA VAL A 263 -0.91 25.45 -1.53
C VAL A 263 -2.43 25.68 -1.57
N ALA A 264 -3.23 24.62 -1.45
CA ALA A 264 -4.68 24.70 -1.41
C ALA A 264 -5.13 25.54 -0.21
N ARG A 265 -4.52 25.33 0.97
CA ARG A 265 -4.74 26.18 2.16
C ARG A 265 -4.40 27.64 1.89
N VAL A 266 -3.32 27.94 1.18
CA VAL A 266 -3.01 29.33 0.82
C VAL A 266 -4.11 29.90 -0.08
N CYS A 267 -4.59 29.13 -1.06
CA CYS A 267 -5.64 29.53 -1.99
C CYS A 267 -7.06 29.63 -1.38
N GLU A 268 -7.25 29.21 -0.12
CA GLU A 268 -8.52 29.40 0.62
C GLU A 268 -8.67 30.86 1.08
N PHE A 269 -7.59 31.61 1.22
CA PHE A 269 -7.59 32.97 1.77
C PHE A 269 -7.55 34.04 0.69
N PRO A 270 -8.24 35.18 0.85
CA PRO A 270 -8.11 36.34 -0.02
C PRO A 270 -6.65 36.80 -0.18
N ILE A 271 -6.26 37.14 -1.41
CA ILE A 271 -4.89 37.62 -1.71
C ILE A 271 -4.51 38.87 -0.89
N THR A 272 -5.49 39.69 -0.51
CA THR A 272 -5.31 40.88 0.34
C THR A 272 -4.86 40.53 1.75
N GLU A 273 -5.40 39.48 2.35
CA GLU A 273 -5.03 39.01 3.68
C GLU A 273 -3.63 38.37 3.65
N LEU A 274 -3.36 37.52 2.66
CA LEU A 274 -2.03 36.93 2.44
C LEU A 274 -0.95 38.00 2.25
N ASN A 275 -1.26 39.08 1.54
CA ASN A 275 -0.34 40.19 1.33
C ASN A 275 -0.20 41.08 2.56
N THR A 276 -1.23 41.19 3.41
CA THR A 276 -1.13 41.83 4.73
C THR A 276 -0.15 41.06 5.63
N ILE A 277 -0.23 39.73 5.66
CA ILE A 277 0.73 38.90 6.40
C ILE A 277 2.13 39.02 5.81
N SER A 278 2.25 38.97 4.48
CA SER A 278 3.53 39.14 3.80
C SER A 278 4.19 40.47 4.15
N TYR A 279 3.42 41.56 4.22
CA TYR A 279 3.90 42.87 4.66
C TYR A 279 4.37 42.85 6.13
N ASN A 280 3.56 42.33 7.06
CA ASN A 280 3.94 42.18 8.47
C ASN A 280 5.21 41.31 8.64
N PHE A 281 5.41 40.37 7.73
CA PHE A 281 6.57 39.49 7.71
C PHE A 281 7.77 40.10 6.97
N GLY A 282 7.66 41.28 6.35
CA GLY A 282 8.73 41.85 5.52
C GLY A 282 9.06 40.99 4.29
N LEU A 283 8.07 40.26 3.76
CA LEU A 283 8.17 39.41 2.58
C LEU A 283 7.59 40.12 1.35
N LYS A 284 8.00 39.67 0.16
CA LYS A 284 7.42 40.16 -1.09
C LYS A 284 5.98 39.66 -1.24
N ALA A 285 5.07 40.57 -1.56
CA ALA A 285 3.66 40.26 -1.83
C ALA A 285 3.50 39.26 -2.99
N ILE A 286 2.49 38.40 -2.88
CA ILE A 286 2.03 37.50 -3.94
C ILE A 286 1.25 38.36 -4.96
N THR A 287 1.57 38.21 -6.24
CA THR A 287 0.91 38.90 -7.35
C THR A 287 -0.33 38.12 -7.81
N ASP A 288 -1.29 38.79 -8.46
CA ASP A 288 -2.48 38.13 -9.00
C ASP A 288 -2.16 36.98 -9.94
N ARG A 289 -1.11 37.12 -10.77
CA ARG A 289 -0.67 36.07 -11.68
C ARG A 289 -0.12 34.84 -10.95
N GLU A 290 0.64 35.05 -9.88
CA GLU A 290 1.14 33.93 -9.05
C GLU A 290 -0.01 33.28 -8.29
N TYR A 291 -0.93 34.06 -7.74
CA TYR A 291 -2.10 33.54 -7.03
C TYR A 291 -3.01 32.73 -7.96
N GLN A 292 -3.24 33.22 -9.18
CA GLN A 292 -3.97 32.48 -10.21
C GLN A 292 -3.24 31.19 -10.60
N PHE A 293 -1.92 31.22 -10.75
CA PHE A 293 -1.13 30.01 -11.02
C PHE A 293 -1.31 28.97 -9.90
N LEU A 294 -1.24 29.37 -8.62
CA LEU A 294 -1.41 28.46 -7.49
C LEU A 294 -2.81 27.83 -7.48
N ARG A 295 -3.85 28.61 -7.81
CA ARG A 295 -5.22 28.09 -7.94
C ARG A 295 -5.37 27.08 -9.07
N GLU A 296 -4.83 27.39 -10.25
CA GLU A 296 -4.85 26.46 -11.38
C GLU A 296 -4.04 25.19 -11.07
N TYR A 297 -2.89 25.31 -10.42
CA TYR A 297 -2.08 24.17 -9.97
C TYR A 297 -2.90 23.27 -9.04
N CYS A 298 -3.54 23.83 -8.01
CA CYS A 298 -4.39 23.07 -7.10
C CYS A 298 -5.57 22.39 -7.83
N THR A 299 -6.09 23.02 -8.88
CA THR A 299 -7.21 22.50 -9.66
C THR A 299 -6.78 21.27 -10.46
N VAL A 300 -5.65 21.36 -11.17
CA VAL A 300 -5.11 20.27 -11.99
C VAL A 300 -4.61 19.10 -11.15
N MET A 301 -4.00 19.38 -10.00
CA MET A 301 -3.44 18.34 -9.12
C MET A 301 -4.49 17.67 -8.22
N LYS A 302 -5.68 18.27 -8.03
CA LYS A 302 -6.71 17.73 -7.14
C LYS A 302 -7.15 16.30 -7.50
N PRO A 303 -7.44 15.94 -8.77
CA PRO A 303 -7.73 14.54 -9.12
C PRO A 303 -6.64 13.57 -8.68
N LEU A 304 -5.36 13.93 -8.85
CA LEU A 304 -4.22 13.09 -8.44
C LEU A 304 -4.17 12.92 -6.93
N THR A 305 -4.41 13.97 -6.14
CA THR A 305 -4.44 13.86 -4.67
C THR A 305 -5.56 12.93 -4.17
N ILE A 306 -6.75 12.99 -4.79
CA ILE A 306 -7.86 12.08 -4.47
C ILE A 306 -7.49 10.64 -4.81
N ALA A 307 -6.85 10.42 -5.96
CA ALA A 307 -6.37 9.09 -6.34
C ALA A 307 -5.32 8.56 -5.34
N LEU A 308 -4.38 9.41 -4.90
CA LEU A 308 -3.41 9.05 -3.87
C LEU A 308 -4.08 8.66 -2.55
N ASP A 309 -5.07 9.42 -2.07
CA ASP A 309 -5.80 9.09 -0.83
C ASP A 309 -6.52 7.73 -0.95
N ILE A 310 -7.14 7.45 -2.11
CA ILE A 310 -7.77 6.15 -2.38
C ILE A 310 -6.73 5.02 -2.35
N LEU A 311 -5.63 5.17 -3.07
CA LEU A 311 -4.59 4.13 -3.21
C LEU A 311 -3.80 3.90 -1.91
N GLN A 312 -3.75 4.89 -1.02
CA GLN A 312 -3.13 4.76 0.30
C GLN A 312 -4.06 4.13 1.35
N GLY A 313 -5.37 4.01 1.08
CA GLY A 313 -6.30 3.37 1.99
C GLY A 313 -5.92 1.92 2.30
N GLU A 314 -5.99 1.49 3.55
CA GLU A 314 -5.69 0.09 3.90
C GLU A 314 -6.93 -0.79 3.79
N ASP A 315 -7.95 -0.51 4.59
CA ASP A 315 -8.97 -1.51 4.90
C ASP A 315 -9.89 -1.82 3.70
N ASN A 316 -10.05 -0.86 2.78
CA ASN A 316 -10.97 -0.97 1.63
C ASN A 316 -10.29 -0.77 0.25
N CYS A 317 -8.96 -0.74 0.19
CA CYS A 317 -8.22 -0.60 -1.06
C CYS A 317 -7.62 -1.93 -1.50
N PHE A 318 -8.35 -2.63 -2.35
CA PHE A 318 -7.88 -3.83 -3.03
C PHE A 318 -7.08 -3.49 -4.28
N TYR A 319 -6.21 -4.39 -4.73
CA TYR A 319 -5.44 -4.21 -5.98
C TYR A 319 -6.35 -3.86 -7.18
N GLY A 320 -7.52 -4.48 -7.30
CA GLY A 320 -8.52 -4.18 -8.33
C GLY A 320 -9.11 -2.76 -8.28
N THR A 321 -8.78 -1.96 -7.27
CA THR A 321 -9.13 -0.53 -7.20
C THR A 321 -8.21 0.32 -8.08
N LEU A 322 -7.02 -0.17 -8.42
CA LEU A 322 -5.99 0.57 -9.12
C LEU A 322 -6.43 1.01 -10.52
N LEU A 323 -6.79 0.08 -11.40
CA LEU A 323 -7.18 0.41 -12.78
C LEU A 323 -8.40 1.34 -12.88
N PRO A 324 -9.52 1.09 -12.16
CA PRO A 324 -10.64 2.02 -12.13
C PRO A 324 -10.25 3.42 -11.66
N THR A 325 -9.32 3.51 -10.70
CA THR A 325 -8.80 4.79 -10.19
C THR A 325 -7.98 5.51 -11.25
N LEU A 326 -7.05 4.83 -11.92
CA LEU A 326 -6.22 5.42 -12.99
C LEU A 326 -7.07 5.89 -14.18
N GLU A 327 -8.03 5.07 -14.61
CA GLU A 327 -8.95 5.41 -15.71
C GLU A 327 -9.79 6.65 -15.38
N THR A 328 -10.32 6.71 -14.15
CA THR A 328 -11.10 7.87 -13.69
C THR A 328 -10.23 9.11 -13.53
N LEU A 329 -9.01 8.95 -13.00
CA LEU A 329 -8.03 10.01 -12.82
C LEU A 329 -7.66 10.66 -14.16
N MET A 330 -7.29 9.86 -15.16
CA MET A 330 -6.91 10.38 -16.48
C MET A 330 -8.05 11.19 -17.11
N SER A 331 -9.27 10.66 -17.07
CA SER A 331 -10.43 11.38 -17.60
C SER A 331 -10.74 12.66 -16.88
N LYS A 332 -10.85 12.62 -15.54
CA LYS A 332 -11.18 13.80 -14.75
C LYS A 332 -10.11 14.87 -14.88
N THR A 333 -8.85 14.47 -15.10
CA THR A 333 -7.76 15.41 -15.35
C THR A 333 -7.93 16.09 -16.70
N LEU A 334 -8.18 15.34 -17.78
CA LEU A 334 -8.40 15.91 -19.12
C LEU A 334 -9.61 16.84 -19.19
N ASP A 335 -10.68 16.56 -18.44
CA ASP A 335 -11.88 17.40 -18.38
C ASP A 335 -11.58 18.82 -17.86
N LEU A 336 -10.45 19.04 -17.17
CA LEU A 336 -10.04 20.35 -16.63
C LEU A 336 -9.43 21.30 -17.69
N LYS A 337 -9.12 20.81 -18.89
CA LYS A 337 -8.39 21.57 -19.92
C LYS A 337 -9.06 22.91 -20.27
N THR A 338 -10.39 22.94 -20.34
CA THR A 338 -11.15 24.10 -20.84
C THR A 338 -11.25 25.27 -19.85
N GLY A 339 -10.77 25.12 -18.61
CA GLY A 339 -10.90 26.11 -17.54
C GLY A 339 -9.61 26.83 -17.13
N LEU A 340 -8.49 26.59 -17.82
CA LEU A 340 -7.14 27.02 -17.38
C LEU A 340 -6.59 28.12 -18.29
N GLN A 341 -5.96 29.14 -17.72
CA GLN A 341 -5.35 30.24 -18.47
C GLN A 341 -3.82 30.16 -18.50
N ILE A 342 -3.20 29.64 -17.43
CA ILE A 342 -1.74 29.53 -17.29
C ILE A 342 -1.28 28.09 -17.53
N LEU A 343 -2.04 27.11 -17.02
CA LEU A 343 -1.67 25.69 -17.01
C LEU A 343 -2.45 24.84 -18.02
N GLY A 344 -2.85 25.43 -19.15
CA GLY A 344 -3.72 24.80 -20.17
C GLY A 344 -3.31 23.40 -20.65
N ASP A 345 -2.00 23.14 -20.82
CA ASP A 345 -1.52 21.82 -21.28
C ASP A 345 -0.97 20.93 -20.15
N LEU A 346 -1.09 21.36 -18.88
CA LEU A 346 -0.65 20.54 -17.75
C LEU A 346 -1.51 19.27 -17.61
N PRO A 347 -2.85 19.30 -17.79
CA PRO A 347 -3.67 18.10 -17.78
C PRO A 347 -3.17 16.97 -18.69
N GLU A 348 -2.82 17.28 -19.94
CA GLU A 348 -2.28 16.30 -20.88
C GLU A 348 -0.92 15.77 -20.45
N ALA A 349 -0.07 16.62 -19.89
CA ALA A 349 1.23 16.21 -19.39
C ALA A 349 1.10 15.25 -18.20
N VAL A 350 0.15 15.51 -17.29
CA VAL A 350 -0.17 14.61 -16.18
C VAL A 350 -0.69 13.27 -16.70
N VAL A 351 -1.63 13.26 -17.65
CA VAL A 351 -2.15 12.02 -18.24
C VAL A 351 -1.07 11.22 -18.95
N LYS A 352 -0.19 11.89 -19.72
CA LYS A 352 0.95 11.23 -20.36
C LYS A 352 1.89 10.61 -19.33
N ALA A 353 2.18 11.31 -18.22
CA ALA A 353 3.00 10.77 -17.14
C ALA A 353 2.34 9.55 -16.47
N ILE A 354 1.02 9.56 -16.28
CA ILE A 354 0.26 8.40 -15.78
C ILE A 354 0.43 7.22 -16.75
N GLN A 355 0.19 7.43 -18.04
CA GLN A 355 0.30 6.38 -19.06
C GLN A 355 1.69 5.77 -19.11
N THR A 356 2.74 6.60 -19.07
CA THR A 356 4.13 6.12 -19.08
C THR A 356 4.47 5.34 -17.81
N ARG A 357 4.16 5.88 -16.63
CA ARG A 357 4.57 5.25 -15.37
C ARG A 357 3.77 4.00 -15.00
N PHE A 358 2.55 3.87 -15.53
CA PHE A 358 1.66 2.73 -15.27
C PHE A 358 1.45 1.86 -16.52
N ALA A 359 2.31 1.94 -17.53
CA ALA A 359 2.15 1.21 -18.79
C ALA A 359 1.90 -0.30 -18.56
N GLU A 360 2.81 -0.96 -17.82
CA GLU A 360 2.69 -2.37 -17.45
C GLU A 360 1.36 -2.70 -16.74
N VAL A 361 0.94 -1.84 -15.81
CA VAL A 361 -0.30 -2.04 -15.04
C VAL A 361 -1.54 -1.87 -15.94
N LEU A 362 -1.53 -0.88 -16.82
CA LEU A 362 -2.64 -0.58 -17.75
C LEU A 362 -2.89 -1.71 -18.75
N GLU A 363 -1.86 -2.50 -19.05
CA GLU A 363 -1.91 -3.65 -19.96
C GLU A 363 -2.06 -5.00 -19.23
N SER A 364 -2.00 -5.00 -17.89
CA SER A 364 -2.02 -6.23 -17.10
C SER A 364 -3.40 -6.90 -17.04
N GLU A 365 -3.50 -8.13 -17.57
CA GLU A 365 -4.69 -8.97 -17.45
C GLU A 365 -5.05 -9.27 -15.99
N THR A 366 -4.04 -9.51 -15.13
CA THR A 366 -4.26 -9.77 -13.70
C THR A 366 -4.89 -8.57 -12.99
N ALA A 367 -4.50 -7.34 -13.35
CA ALA A 367 -5.08 -6.13 -12.79
C ALA A 367 -6.52 -5.92 -13.30
N VAL A 368 -6.82 -6.31 -14.54
CA VAL A 368 -8.19 -6.32 -15.08
C VAL A 368 -9.06 -7.33 -14.32
N LEU A 369 -8.60 -8.56 -14.13
CA LEU A 369 -9.31 -9.59 -13.35
C LEU A 369 -9.55 -9.13 -11.91
N ALA A 370 -8.55 -8.54 -11.26
CA ALA A 370 -8.70 -7.95 -9.93
C ALA A 370 -9.82 -6.91 -9.89
N ALA A 371 -9.88 -6.01 -10.88
CA ALA A 371 -10.88 -4.95 -10.94
C ALA A 371 -12.30 -5.45 -11.25
N VAL A 372 -12.44 -6.38 -12.18
CA VAL A 372 -13.76 -6.90 -12.61
C VAL A 372 -14.40 -7.77 -11.53
N THR A 373 -13.60 -8.49 -10.75
CA THR A 373 -14.09 -9.32 -9.63
C THR A 373 -14.46 -8.53 -8.38
N LEU A 374 -14.29 -7.19 -8.38
CA LEU A 374 -14.82 -6.32 -7.34
C LEU A 374 -16.26 -5.88 -7.67
N PRO A 375 -17.27 -6.23 -6.84
CA PRO A 375 -18.69 -5.97 -7.14
C PRO A 375 -19.04 -4.49 -7.37
N ARG A 376 -18.31 -3.57 -6.75
CA ARG A 376 -18.49 -2.11 -6.95
C ARG A 376 -18.12 -1.63 -8.36
N PHE A 377 -17.17 -2.29 -9.02
CA PHE A 377 -16.66 -1.87 -10.32
C PHE A 377 -17.23 -2.72 -11.46
N LYS A 378 -17.06 -4.05 -11.40
CA LYS A 378 -17.38 -4.97 -12.51
C LYS A 378 -16.82 -4.42 -13.83
N LEU A 379 -17.68 -4.24 -14.83
CA LEU A 379 -17.31 -3.67 -16.14
C LEU A 379 -17.60 -2.16 -16.25
N ARG A 380 -18.08 -1.49 -15.18
CA ARG A 380 -18.60 -0.10 -15.25
C ARG A 380 -17.51 0.95 -15.49
N TRP A 381 -16.28 0.66 -15.09
CA TRP A 381 -15.13 1.57 -15.24
C TRP A 381 -14.54 1.53 -16.67
N LEU A 382 -14.85 0.50 -17.45
CA LEU A 382 -14.40 0.36 -18.83
C LEU A 382 -15.28 1.19 -19.76
N ARG A 383 -14.65 2.05 -20.58
CA ARG A 383 -15.36 2.99 -21.44
C ARG A 383 -15.87 2.38 -22.75
N THR A 384 -15.05 1.53 -23.38
CA THR A 384 -15.36 0.95 -24.69
C THR A 384 -15.98 -0.43 -24.53
N GLN A 385 -16.87 -0.80 -25.46
CA GLN A 385 -17.49 -2.12 -25.45
C GLN A 385 -16.45 -3.23 -25.67
N GLU A 386 -15.49 -2.99 -26.57
CA GLU A 386 -14.35 -3.89 -26.81
C GLU A 386 -13.60 -4.25 -25.52
N ARG A 387 -13.23 -3.25 -24.69
CA ARG A 387 -12.56 -3.53 -23.41
C ARG A 387 -13.44 -4.33 -22.46
N LYS A 388 -14.76 -4.08 -22.45
CA LYS A 388 -15.71 -4.84 -21.63
C LYS A 388 -15.80 -6.29 -22.08
N ASP A 389 -15.81 -6.53 -23.38
CA ASP A 389 -15.88 -7.87 -23.97
C ASP A 389 -14.58 -8.65 -23.69
N ASN A 390 -13.41 -8.01 -23.85
CA ASN A 390 -12.11 -8.60 -23.53
C ASN A 390 -12.00 -8.95 -22.04
N ALA A 391 -12.42 -8.05 -21.16
CA ALA A 391 -12.39 -8.29 -19.72
C ALA A 391 -13.35 -9.41 -19.29
N LYS A 392 -14.52 -9.52 -19.94
CA LYS A 392 -15.45 -10.64 -19.74
C LYS A 392 -14.85 -11.96 -20.22
N ALA A 393 -14.20 -11.96 -21.39
CA ALA A 393 -13.54 -13.15 -21.94
C ALA A 393 -12.40 -13.63 -21.03
N SER A 394 -11.57 -12.71 -20.52
CA SER A 394 -10.50 -13.00 -19.57
C SER A 394 -11.05 -13.64 -18.28
N LEU A 395 -12.13 -13.08 -17.73
CA LEU A 395 -12.79 -13.62 -16.54
C LEU A 395 -13.36 -15.03 -16.78
N LEU A 396 -14.00 -15.26 -17.93
CA LEU A 396 -14.49 -16.59 -18.30
C LEU A 396 -13.37 -17.61 -18.41
N ALA A 397 -12.24 -17.25 -19.03
CA ALA A 397 -11.08 -18.11 -19.17
C ALA A 397 -10.50 -18.49 -17.80
N GLU A 398 -10.33 -17.52 -16.89
CA GLU A 398 -9.81 -17.77 -15.54
C GLU A 398 -10.79 -18.59 -14.68
N CYS A 399 -12.11 -18.40 -14.82
CA CYS A 399 -13.11 -19.24 -14.17
C CYS A 399 -13.05 -20.69 -14.64
N ARG A 400 -12.90 -20.92 -15.95
CA ARG A 400 -12.76 -22.28 -16.51
C ARG A 400 -11.50 -22.97 -16.02
N LYS A 401 -10.38 -22.24 -15.96
CA LYS A 401 -9.13 -22.74 -15.37
C LYS A 401 -9.30 -23.12 -13.90
N SER A 402 -9.94 -22.25 -13.12
CA SER A 402 -10.17 -22.48 -11.69
C SER A 402 -11.08 -23.68 -11.39
N ALA A 403 -12.04 -23.96 -12.28
CA ALA A 403 -12.93 -25.13 -12.18
C ALA A 403 -12.17 -26.45 -12.48
N GLN A 404 -11.33 -26.45 -13.52
CA GLN A 404 -10.51 -27.62 -13.87
C GLN A 404 -9.51 -28.00 -12.77
N ASP A 405 -8.96 -27.01 -12.07
CA ASP A 405 -8.06 -27.25 -10.93
C ASP A 405 -8.79 -27.93 -9.76
N GLU A 406 -10.09 -27.66 -9.56
CA GLU A 406 -10.90 -28.29 -8.48
C GLU A 406 -11.28 -29.74 -8.79
N ASP A 407 -11.58 -30.06 -10.05
CA ASP A 407 -11.88 -31.43 -10.47
C ASP A 407 -10.66 -32.37 -10.34
N GLN A 408 -9.45 -31.86 -10.55
CA GLN A 408 -8.22 -32.65 -10.39
C GLN A 408 -7.87 -32.94 -8.92
N LEU A 409 -8.19 -32.03 -7.99
CA LEU A 409 -7.94 -32.20 -6.55
C LEU A 409 -8.95 -33.15 -5.88
N THR A 410 -10.19 -33.22 -6.39
CA THR A 410 -11.27 -34.06 -5.85
C THR A 410 -11.27 -35.50 -6.39
N GLY A 411 -10.52 -35.78 -7.47
CA GLY A 411 -10.41 -37.10 -8.10
C GLY A 411 -9.63 -38.19 -7.33
N THR A 412 -9.19 -37.94 -6.09
CA THR A 412 -8.44 -38.94 -5.29
C THR A 412 -9.12 -39.20 -3.93
N ASN A 413 -9.96 -40.25 -3.90
CA ASN A 413 -10.52 -40.96 -2.74
C ASN A 413 -11.30 -40.16 -1.67
N ALA A 414 -12.63 -40.10 -1.80
CA ALA A 414 -13.53 -39.88 -0.66
C ALA A 414 -14.42 -41.12 -0.44
N PRO A 415 -14.47 -41.72 0.77
CA PRO A 415 -15.43 -42.77 1.10
C PRO A 415 -16.79 -42.13 1.40
N THR A 416 -17.83 -42.66 0.75
CA THR A 416 -19.23 -42.28 0.89
C THR A 416 -19.67 -42.30 2.35
N ARG A 417 -19.95 -41.13 2.95
CA ARG A 417 -20.54 -41.02 4.29
C ARG A 417 -22.02 -40.73 4.14
N SER A 418 -22.81 -41.79 4.14
CA SER A 418 -24.28 -41.74 4.20
C SER A 418 -24.74 -41.14 5.53
N LEU A 419 -25.54 -40.08 5.47
CA LEU A 419 -26.35 -39.57 6.58
C LEU A 419 -27.81 -39.64 6.16
N CYS A 420 -28.60 -40.39 6.94
CA CYS A 420 -30.03 -40.59 6.75
C CYS A 420 -30.83 -39.33 7.11
N THR A 421 -31.70 -38.91 6.19
CA THR A 421 -32.92 -38.14 6.49
C THR A 421 -34.00 -38.53 5.48
N ASP A 422 -35.24 -38.68 5.96
CA ASP A 422 -36.43 -39.16 5.23
C ASP A 422 -36.91 -38.27 4.04
N SER A 423 -36.12 -37.30 3.58
CA SER A 423 -36.38 -36.55 2.32
C SER A 423 -35.84 -37.25 1.08
N ALA A 424 -35.02 -38.31 1.24
CA ALA A 424 -34.26 -38.93 0.16
C ALA A 424 -35.11 -39.69 -0.88
N ILE A 425 -36.38 -40.01 -0.59
CA ILE A 425 -37.20 -40.84 -1.50
C ILE A 425 -37.81 -40.00 -2.63
N GLU A 426 -38.17 -38.73 -2.38
CA GLU A 426 -38.70 -37.84 -3.43
C GLU A 426 -37.59 -37.37 -4.38
N ASP A 427 -36.39 -37.09 -3.86
CA ASP A 427 -35.24 -36.67 -4.66
C ASP A 427 -34.71 -37.81 -5.57
N ASP A 428 -34.79 -39.07 -5.13
CA ASP A 428 -34.44 -40.26 -5.93
C ASP A 428 -35.50 -40.57 -7.01
N PHE A 429 -36.75 -40.10 -6.84
CA PHE A 429 -37.83 -40.29 -7.82
C PHE A 429 -37.72 -39.33 -9.03
N PHE A 430 -37.12 -38.16 -8.84
CA PHE A 430 -36.87 -37.15 -9.88
C PHE A 430 -35.39 -37.05 -10.27
N SER A 431 -34.63 -38.14 -10.17
CA SER A 431 -33.25 -38.19 -10.68
C SER A 431 -33.27 -38.29 -12.20
N PHE A 432 -33.32 -37.15 -12.88
CA PHE A 432 -33.01 -37.09 -14.31
C PHE A 432 -31.49 -37.13 -14.46
N GLU A 433 -30.98 -37.87 -15.46
CA GLU A 433 -29.56 -37.81 -15.84
C GLU A 433 -29.30 -36.39 -16.39
N ASP A 434 -28.92 -35.46 -15.53
CA ASP A 434 -28.39 -34.17 -15.96
C ASP A 434 -27.00 -34.42 -16.54
N GLU A 435 -26.83 -34.21 -17.84
CA GLU A 435 -25.50 -33.97 -18.40
C GLU A 435 -24.98 -32.68 -17.75
N GLU A 436 -24.16 -32.81 -16.69
CA GLU A 436 -23.49 -31.67 -16.04
C GLU A 436 -22.51 -31.01 -17.02
N ASP A 437 -23.02 -30.13 -17.88
CA ASP A 437 -22.19 -29.27 -18.71
C ASP A 437 -21.59 -28.17 -17.82
N THR A 438 -20.47 -28.51 -17.18
CA THR A 438 -19.68 -27.60 -16.33
C THR A 438 -19.35 -26.30 -17.06
N SER A 439 -19.21 -26.31 -18.39
CA SER A 439 -18.99 -25.09 -19.19
C SER A 439 -20.21 -24.17 -19.19
N ALA A 440 -21.42 -24.71 -19.35
CA ALA A 440 -22.67 -23.95 -19.30
C ALA A 440 -22.90 -23.34 -17.91
N SER A 441 -22.51 -24.06 -16.84
CA SER A 441 -22.58 -23.57 -15.45
C SER A 441 -21.65 -22.38 -15.19
N VAL A 442 -20.40 -22.43 -15.69
CA VAL A 442 -19.42 -21.33 -15.56
C VAL A 442 -19.91 -20.06 -16.27
N GLU A 443 -20.40 -20.19 -17.50
CA GLU A 443 -20.89 -19.06 -18.29
C GLU A 443 -22.09 -18.39 -17.64
N SER A 444 -23.02 -19.18 -17.10
CA SER A 444 -24.18 -18.70 -16.36
C SER A 444 -23.75 -17.90 -15.12
N GLN A 445 -22.83 -18.45 -14.32
CA GLN A 445 -22.33 -17.78 -13.10
C GLN A 445 -21.69 -16.42 -13.41
N VAL A 446 -20.82 -16.34 -14.44
CA VAL A 446 -20.20 -15.08 -14.84
C VAL A 446 -21.24 -14.08 -15.35
N ALA A 447 -22.21 -14.53 -16.16
CA ALA A 447 -23.26 -13.67 -16.68
C ALA A 447 -24.13 -13.08 -15.55
N ASP A 448 -24.50 -13.90 -14.58
CA ASP A 448 -25.34 -13.49 -13.45
C ASP A 448 -24.59 -12.54 -12.50
N TYR A 449 -23.31 -12.81 -12.23
CA TYR A 449 -22.46 -11.89 -11.46
C TYR A 449 -22.39 -10.50 -12.13
N LEU A 450 -22.16 -10.46 -13.44
CA LEU A 450 -22.02 -9.21 -14.20
C LEU A 450 -23.35 -8.44 -14.30
N LYS A 451 -24.49 -9.13 -14.34
CA LYS A 451 -25.83 -8.52 -14.34
C LYS A 451 -26.30 -8.06 -12.96
N SER A 452 -25.80 -8.68 -11.89
CA SER A 452 -26.20 -8.34 -10.52
C SER A 452 -25.97 -6.85 -10.20
N GLY A 453 -26.94 -6.21 -9.54
CA GLY A 453 -26.86 -4.81 -9.11
C GLY A 453 -26.03 -4.60 -7.83
N ALA A 454 -25.77 -5.66 -7.07
CA ALA A 454 -25.14 -5.59 -5.75
C ALA A 454 -23.64 -5.21 -5.85
N GLN A 455 -23.19 -4.42 -4.87
CA GLN A 455 -21.87 -3.77 -4.86
C GLN A 455 -21.00 -4.14 -3.66
N GLY A 456 -21.57 -4.79 -2.64
CA GLY A 456 -20.85 -5.25 -1.46
C GLY A 456 -20.05 -6.53 -1.73
N MET A 457 -18.95 -6.71 -1.02
CA MET A 457 -18.08 -7.90 -1.17
C MET A 457 -18.82 -9.19 -0.82
N ASP A 458 -19.74 -9.14 0.15
CA ASP A 458 -20.64 -10.23 0.56
C ASP A 458 -21.39 -10.90 -0.60
N THR A 459 -21.64 -10.15 -1.68
CA THR A 459 -22.25 -10.65 -2.92
C THR A 459 -21.45 -11.81 -3.53
N LEU A 460 -20.12 -11.83 -3.35
CA LEU A 460 -19.25 -12.88 -3.91
C LEU A 460 -19.54 -14.26 -3.31
N ASN A 461 -20.20 -14.35 -2.15
CA ASN A 461 -20.61 -15.64 -1.57
C ASN A 461 -21.59 -16.40 -2.50
N GLY A 462 -22.34 -15.70 -3.35
CA GLY A 462 -23.20 -16.32 -4.36
C GLY A 462 -22.48 -16.74 -5.65
N PHE A 463 -21.19 -16.45 -5.80
CA PHE A 463 -20.42 -16.70 -7.02
C PHE A 463 -19.04 -17.33 -6.69
N PRO A 464 -18.97 -18.63 -6.33
CA PRO A 464 -17.75 -19.28 -5.83
C PRO A 464 -16.50 -19.11 -6.70
N LEU A 465 -16.59 -19.23 -8.02
CA LEU A 465 -15.41 -19.08 -8.90
C LEU A 465 -14.93 -17.62 -8.93
N ILE A 466 -15.87 -16.68 -9.01
CA ILE A 466 -15.57 -15.24 -8.96
C ILE A 466 -14.94 -14.88 -7.60
N LYS A 467 -15.46 -15.45 -6.51
CA LYS A 467 -14.93 -15.27 -5.16
C LYS A 467 -13.48 -15.75 -5.08
N LYS A 468 -13.17 -16.95 -5.57
CA LYS A 468 -11.81 -17.50 -5.58
C LYS A 468 -10.83 -16.61 -6.35
N ILE A 469 -11.20 -16.17 -7.55
CA ILE A 469 -10.41 -15.23 -8.36
C ILE A 469 -10.23 -13.90 -7.64
N SER A 470 -11.28 -13.39 -7.00
CA SER A 470 -11.22 -12.15 -6.20
C SER A 470 -10.24 -12.30 -5.04
N LEU A 471 -10.34 -13.38 -4.25
CA LEU A 471 -9.43 -13.65 -3.12
C LEU A 471 -7.96 -13.70 -3.58
N LYS A 472 -7.67 -14.33 -4.72
CA LYS A 472 -6.33 -14.43 -5.30
C LYS A 472 -5.76 -13.07 -5.73
N TYR A 473 -6.46 -12.37 -6.61
CA TYR A 473 -5.92 -11.15 -7.24
C TYR A 473 -6.14 -9.87 -6.41
N ASN A 474 -7.03 -9.88 -5.42
CA ASN A 474 -7.28 -8.74 -4.54
C ASN A 474 -6.65 -8.85 -3.14
N ALA A 475 -5.93 -9.93 -2.84
CA ALA A 475 -5.14 -10.03 -1.61
C ALA A 475 -4.14 -8.87 -1.48
N ALA A 476 -3.44 -8.55 -2.57
CA ALA A 476 -2.52 -7.42 -2.65
C ALA A 476 -3.21 -6.06 -2.45
N THR A 477 -2.48 -5.14 -1.82
CA THR A 477 -2.79 -3.70 -1.84
C THR A 477 -2.07 -3.05 -3.03
N PRO A 478 -2.55 -1.92 -3.56
CA PRO A 478 -1.80 -1.17 -4.57
C PRO A 478 -0.65 -0.33 -3.98
N SER A 479 -0.38 -0.43 -2.67
CA SER A 479 0.54 0.44 -1.93
C SER A 479 1.35 -0.32 -0.89
N SER A 480 2.64 0.01 -0.77
CA SER A 480 3.52 -0.45 0.30
C SER A 480 3.36 0.36 1.61
N ALA A 481 2.41 1.31 1.64
CA ALA A 481 2.09 2.11 2.83
C ALA A 481 1.91 1.30 4.14
N PRO A 482 1.40 0.04 4.15
CA PRO A 482 1.34 -0.74 5.38
C PRO A 482 2.71 -0.97 6.04
N ALA A 483 3.77 -1.17 5.26
CA ALA A 483 5.14 -1.27 5.80
C ALA A 483 5.61 0.08 6.37
N GLU A 484 5.29 1.20 5.72
CA GLU A 484 5.57 2.54 6.27
C GLU A 484 4.83 2.83 7.59
N ARG A 485 3.61 2.34 7.74
CA ARG A 485 2.83 2.46 9.00
C ARG A 485 3.45 1.66 10.13
N LEU A 486 3.97 0.45 9.84
CA LEU A 486 4.76 -0.32 10.79
C LEU A 486 5.95 0.51 11.31
N PHE A 487 6.63 1.25 10.45
CA PHE A 487 7.73 2.14 10.86
C PHE A 487 7.26 3.39 11.60
N SER A 488 6.08 3.92 11.27
CA SER A 488 5.48 5.02 12.01
C SER A 488 5.19 4.64 13.47
N LEU A 489 4.73 3.41 13.70
CA LEU A 489 4.65 2.83 15.05
C LEU A 489 6.04 2.57 15.65
N GLY A 490 6.99 2.13 14.81
CA GLY A 490 8.40 1.96 15.16
C GLY A 490 9.02 3.22 15.76
N LYS A 491 8.74 4.41 15.20
CA LYS A 491 9.20 5.71 15.73
C LYS A 491 8.72 5.99 17.16
N LEU A 492 7.55 5.49 17.55
CA LEU A 492 7.02 5.63 18.91
C LEU A 492 7.71 4.68 19.90
N VAL A 493 8.22 3.53 19.43
CA VAL A 493 8.95 2.57 20.24
C VAL A 493 10.43 2.96 20.32
N PHE A 494 11.03 3.33 19.19
CA PHE A 494 12.42 3.73 19.00
C PHE A 494 12.60 5.23 19.26
N THR A 495 12.51 5.62 20.54
CA THR A 495 12.71 7.02 20.97
C THR A 495 14.12 7.23 21.52
N PRO A 496 14.68 8.46 21.46
CA PRO A 496 16.00 8.77 22.03
C PRO A 496 16.17 8.39 23.52
N LYS A 497 15.06 8.28 24.27
CA LYS A 497 15.04 7.87 25.68
C LYS A 497 15.05 6.34 25.87
N ARG A 498 14.88 5.55 24.80
CA ARG A 498 14.82 4.07 24.78
C ARG A 498 15.97 3.43 23.99
N ASN A 499 17.10 4.13 23.84
CA ASN A 499 18.27 3.70 23.06
C ASN A 499 19.00 2.42 23.56
N ARG A 500 18.57 1.81 24.67
CA ARG A 500 19.17 0.58 25.23
C ARG A 500 18.44 -0.71 24.85
N LEU A 501 17.41 -0.65 24.02
CA LEU A 501 16.73 -1.85 23.51
C LEU A 501 17.60 -2.57 22.47
N THR A 502 17.71 -3.88 22.59
CA THR A 502 18.31 -4.73 21.55
C THR A 502 17.40 -4.76 20.32
N ASP A 503 17.96 -5.04 19.13
CA ASP A 503 17.19 -5.15 17.87
C ASP A 503 16.01 -6.11 18.01
N LYS A 504 16.29 -7.32 18.51
CA LYS A 504 15.27 -8.34 18.76
C LYS A 504 14.17 -7.83 19.69
N ARG A 505 14.52 -7.09 20.75
CA ARG A 505 13.53 -6.58 21.69
C ARG A 505 12.68 -5.47 21.09
N PHE A 506 13.29 -4.62 20.28
CA PHE A 506 12.59 -3.59 19.54
C PHE A 506 11.57 -4.21 18.57
N GLU A 507 11.99 -5.19 17.78
CA GLU A 507 11.11 -5.91 16.85
C GLU A 507 9.93 -6.57 17.58
N MET A 508 10.20 -7.34 18.64
CA MET A 508 9.13 -8.00 19.41
C MET A 508 8.08 -7.02 19.94
N LEU A 509 8.52 -5.90 20.51
CA LEU A 509 7.60 -4.88 21.03
C LEU A 509 6.79 -4.21 19.92
N LEU A 510 7.39 -4.01 18.75
CA LEU A 510 6.72 -3.42 17.61
C LEU A 510 5.67 -4.37 17.02
N LEU A 511 6.03 -5.64 16.83
CA LEU A 511 5.11 -6.65 16.30
C LEU A 511 3.94 -6.90 17.26
N LEU A 512 4.19 -7.04 18.57
CA LEU A 512 3.12 -7.13 19.58
C LEU A 512 2.18 -5.93 19.56
N ARG A 513 2.71 -4.73 19.29
CA ARG A 513 1.91 -3.51 19.20
C ARG A 513 1.13 -3.41 17.89
N TYR A 514 1.67 -3.91 16.80
CA TYR A 514 0.99 -3.90 15.50
C TYR A 514 -0.10 -4.96 15.43
N ASN A 515 0.18 -6.18 15.92
CA ASN A 515 -0.68 -7.35 15.83
C ASN A 515 -1.69 -7.45 17.00
N GLN A 516 -2.10 -6.32 17.60
CA GLN A 516 -2.98 -6.30 18.79
C GLN A 516 -4.36 -6.95 18.58
N TRP A 517 -4.79 -7.18 17.34
CA TRP A 517 -6.06 -7.86 17.04
C TRP A 517 -5.99 -9.39 17.10
N PHE A 518 -4.79 -9.97 17.17
CA PHE A 518 -4.61 -11.39 17.53
C PHE A 518 -4.66 -11.52 19.06
N GLU A 519 -5.77 -11.08 19.63
CA GLU A 519 -6.16 -11.37 21.00
C GLU A 519 -7.39 -12.27 20.90
N GLY A 520 -7.19 -13.56 21.21
CA GLY A 520 -8.26 -14.57 21.21
C GLY A 520 -9.38 -14.33 22.21
#